data_AF-A0A0F9WFM3-F1
#
_entry.id   AF-A0A0F9WFM3-F1
#
_cell.length_a   1.000
_cell.length_b   1.000
_cell.length_c   1.000
_cell.angle_alpha   90.00
_cell.angle_beta   90.00
_cell.angle_gamma   90.00
#
_symmetry.space_group_name_H-M   'P 1'
#
loop_
_entity.id
_entity.type
_entity.pdbx_description
1 polymer ?
#
loop_
_entity_poly.entity_id
_entity_poly.type
_entity_poly.pdbx_seq_one_letter_code
_entity_poly.pdbx_strand_id
1 'polypeptide(L)'
;MEPKTKKSTRAQAIKDAYSEGFLVGSQETSVLGPLQPIWDAWRKHDEFIDGIPNIYFQTVIAIQFNEIDDHVEAGHPPEKIDNEIVDVMSICLNWLRSRGKDDKGVAAAIEARLTRYADTQGIIDKYAREYGL
;
A
#
# COMPACT_ATOMS: atom_id res chain seq x y z
N MET A 1 -1.14 47.93 0.91
CA MET A 1 -2.02 46.77 0.69
C MET A 1 -1.15 45.53 0.74
N GLU A 2 -1.18 44.79 1.85
CA GLU A 2 -0.46 43.52 1.97
C GLU A 2 -1.18 42.41 1.19
N PRO A 3 -0.45 41.51 0.51
CA PRO A 3 -1.08 40.37 -0.17
C PRO A 3 -1.48 39.33 0.87
N LYS A 4 -2.79 39.05 0.96
CA LYS A 4 -3.33 37.96 1.77
C LYS A 4 -2.90 36.62 1.17
N THR A 5 -1.98 35.93 1.82
CA THR A 5 -1.60 34.55 1.52
C THR A 5 -2.80 33.64 1.78
N LYS A 6 -3.39 33.09 0.71
CA LYS A 6 -4.44 32.07 0.81
C LYS A 6 -3.82 30.81 1.43
N LYS A 7 -4.27 30.42 2.62
CA LYS A 7 -3.89 29.12 3.22
C LYS A 7 -4.42 28.01 2.32
N SER A 8 -3.51 27.36 1.60
CA SER A 8 -3.80 26.14 0.82
C SER A 8 -4.28 25.06 1.78
N THR A 9 -5.42 24.43 1.47
CA THR A 9 -5.93 23.33 2.30
C THR A 9 -5.04 22.10 2.11
N ARG A 10 -4.99 21.20 3.09
CA ARG A 10 -4.23 19.93 2.96
C ARG A 10 -4.61 19.15 1.68
N ALA A 11 -5.88 19.20 1.29
CA ALA A 11 -6.37 18.62 0.03
C ALA A 11 -5.80 19.32 -1.21
N GLN A 12 -5.63 20.65 -1.17
CA GLN A 12 -5.03 21.41 -2.25
C GLN A 12 -3.51 21.18 -2.32
N ALA A 13 -2.81 21.12 -1.18
CA ALA A 13 -1.38 20.78 -1.14
C ALA A 13 -1.08 19.36 -1.67
N ILE A 14 -1.96 18.40 -1.41
CA ILE A 14 -1.89 17.05 -2.00
C ILE A 14 -2.09 17.12 -3.51
N LYS A 15 -3.10 17.87 -3.96
CA LYS A 15 -3.40 18.03 -5.39
C LYS A 15 -2.24 18.71 -6.13
N ASP A 16 -1.66 19.74 -5.54
CA ASP A 16 -0.53 20.50 -6.08
C ASP A 16 0.73 19.60 -6.17
N ALA A 17 0.99 18.77 -5.15
CA ALA A 17 2.08 17.79 -5.16
C ALA A 17 1.93 16.72 -6.27
N TYR A 18 0.69 16.36 -6.65
CA TYR A 18 0.44 15.45 -7.77
C TYR A 18 0.56 16.13 -9.14
N SER A 19 0.38 17.46 -9.23
CA SER A 19 0.46 18.19 -10.49
C SER A 19 1.85 18.73 -10.84
N GLU A 20 2.78 18.88 -9.87
CA GLU A 20 4.02 19.63 -10.10
C GLU A 20 5.30 18.81 -10.35
N GLY A 21 5.32 17.47 -10.32
CA GLY A 21 6.55 16.80 -10.82
C GLY A 21 6.84 15.36 -10.42
N PHE A 22 5.95 14.43 -10.73
CA PHE A 22 6.38 13.03 -10.86
C PHE A 22 5.69 12.36 -12.05
N LEU A 23 6.50 11.87 -12.99
CA LEU A 23 6.16 11.05 -14.15
C LEU A 23 5.59 11.78 -15.37
N VAL A 24 6.49 12.37 -16.17
CA VAL A 24 6.34 12.34 -17.63
C VAL A 24 6.68 10.93 -18.09
N GLY A 25 5.67 10.06 -18.05
CA GLY A 25 5.74 8.68 -18.55
C GLY A 25 4.31 8.18 -18.72
N SER A 26 3.77 8.40 -19.92
CA SER A 26 2.48 7.92 -20.44
C SER A 26 1.26 7.97 -19.50
N GLN A 27 0.28 8.80 -19.87
CA GLN A 27 -1.10 8.76 -19.35
C GLN A 27 -1.83 7.45 -19.71
N GLU A 28 -1.29 6.29 -19.35
CA GLU A 28 -2.12 5.14 -19.05
C GLU A 28 -2.53 5.30 -17.59
N THR A 29 -3.84 5.43 -17.37
CA THR A 29 -4.41 5.58 -16.04
C THR A 29 -3.89 4.46 -15.14
N SER A 30 -3.01 4.78 -14.19
CA SER A 30 -2.50 3.82 -13.21
C SER A 30 -3.68 3.30 -12.39
N VAL A 31 -4.14 2.08 -12.67
CA VAL A 31 -5.32 1.46 -12.05
C VAL A 31 -5.18 1.38 -10.54
N LEU A 32 -3.96 1.15 -10.06
CA LEU A 32 -3.61 1.07 -8.64
C LEU A 32 -2.98 2.35 -8.08
N GLY A 33 -3.00 3.46 -8.83
CA GLY A 33 -2.39 4.71 -8.39
C GLY A 33 -0.89 4.56 -8.09
N PRO A 34 -0.38 5.08 -6.95
CA PRO A 34 1.02 4.96 -6.55
C PRO A 34 1.54 3.54 -6.39
N LEU A 35 0.66 2.54 -6.25
CA LEU A 35 1.06 1.13 -6.15
C LEU A 35 1.28 0.46 -7.52
N GLN A 36 0.93 1.13 -8.62
CA GLN A 36 1.05 0.58 -9.98
C GLN A 36 2.50 0.18 -10.33
N PRO A 37 3.54 0.98 -10.03
CA PRO A 37 4.92 0.57 -10.32
C PRO A 37 5.36 -0.69 -9.56
N ILE A 38 4.89 -0.85 -8.30
CA ILE A 38 5.15 -2.04 -7.49
C ILE A 38 4.48 -3.24 -8.15
N TRP A 39 3.21 -3.12 -8.54
CA TRP A 39 2.50 -4.17 -9.28
C TRP A 39 3.25 -4.56 -10.56
N ASP A 40 3.64 -3.58 -11.38
CA ASP A 40 4.27 -3.81 -12.68
C ASP A 40 5.63 -4.49 -12.59
N ALA A 41 6.41 -4.20 -11.54
CA ALA A 41 7.73 -4.80 -11.30
C ALA A 41 7.70 -6.33 -11.25
N TRP A 42 6.55 -6.91 -10.86
CA TRP A 42 6.36 -8.34 -10.72
C TRP A 42 5.75 -9.03 -11.95
N ARG A 43 5.23 -8.29 -12.95
CA ARG A 43 4.59 -8.88 -14.15
C ARG A 43 5.50 -9.86 -14.90
N LYS A 44 6.81 -9.58 -14.91
CA LYS A 44 7.84 -10.45 -15.51
C LYS A 44 8.00 -11.82 -14.82
N HIS A 45 7.35 -12.01 -13.67
CA HIS A 45 7.42 -13.22 -12.85
C HIS A 45 6.03 -13.85 -12.62
N ASP A 46 5.02 -13.50 -13.42
CA ASP A 46 3.63 -13.98 -13.23
C ASP A 46 3.54 -15.52 -13.22
N GLU A 47 4.28 -16.19 -14.09
CA GLU A 47 4.34 -17.66 -14.15
C GLU A 47 4.87 -18.31 -12.86
N PHE A 48 5.71 -17.59 -12.12
CA PHE A 48 6.28 -18.05 -10.84
C PHE A 48 5.37 -17.78 -9.66
N ILE A 49 4.55 -16.73 -9.76
CA ILE A 49 3.63 -16.30 -8.70
C ILE A 49 2.37 -17.18 -8.69
N ASP A 50 1.96 -17.66 -9.87
CA ASP A 50 0.85 -18.60 -9.98
C ASP A 50 1.18 -19.93 -9.28
N GLY A 51 0.24 -20.42 -8.47
CA GLY A 51 0.43 -21.65 -7.71
C GLY A 51 1.29 -21.55 -6.43
N ILE A 52 1.83 -20.37 -6.08
CA ILE A 52 2.49 -20.19 -4.77
C ILE A 52 1.46 -20.44 -3.64
N PRO A 53 1.78 -21.33 -2.67
CA PRO A 53 0.84 -21.65 -1.60
C PRO A 53 0.69 -20.49 -0.61
N ASN A 54 -0.50 -20.36 0.01
CA ASN A 54 -0.80 -19.31 1.00
C ASN A 54 0.26 -19.20 2.12
N ILE A 55 0.84 -20.33 2.53
CA ILE A 55 1.85 -20.36 3.60
C ILE A 55 3.11 -19.57 3.25
N TYR A 56 3.48 -19.50 1.97
CA TYR A 56 4.62 -18.72 1.52
C TYR A 56 4.38 -17.24 1.82
N PHE A 57 3.25 -16.68 1.37
CA PHE A 57 2.91 -15.27 1.60
C PHE A 57 2.80 -14.93 3.08
N GLN A 58 2.18 -15.81 3.88
CA GLN A 58 2.13 -15.65 5.34
C GLN A 58 3.53 -15.59 5.97
N THR A 59 4.42 -16.47 5.53
CA THR A 59 5.80 -16.55 6.05
C THR A 59 6.59 -15.30 5.68
N VAL A 60 6.54 -14.86 4.41
CA VAL A 60 7.28 -13.68 3.97
C VAL A 60 6.75 -12.41 4.65
N ILE A 61 5.42 -12.27 4.83
CA ILE A 61 4.86 -11.16 5.62
C ILE A 61 5.37 -11.17 7.06
N ALA A 62 5.44 -12.34 7.70
CA ALA A 62 5.96 -12.44 9.07
C ALA A 62 7.45 -12.07 9.16
N ILE A 63 8.25 -12.42 8.15
CA ILE A 63 9.67 -12.01 8.07
C ILE A 63 9.80 -10.49 8.03
N GLN A 64 8.97 -9.82 7.24
CA GLN A 64 8.99 -8.36 7.11
C GLN A 64 8.59 -7.65 8.42
N PHE A 65 7.67 -8.23 9.19
CA PHE A 65 7.38 -7.72 10.54
C PHE A 65 8.58 -7.88 11.48
N ASN A 66 9.32 -8.99 11.39
CA ASN A 66 10.54 -9.13 12.18
C ASN A 66 11.61 -8.11 11.75
N GLU A 67 11.75 -7.81 10.44
CA GLU A 67 12.69 -6.80 9.94
C GLU A 67 12.32 -5.38 10.41
N ILE A 68 11.03 -5.08 10.54
CA ILE A 68 10.56 -3.83 11.18
C ILE A 68 11.04 -3.76 12.62
N ASP A 69 10.83 -4.82 13.41
CA ASP A 69 11.26 -4.86 14.81
C ASP A 69 12.78 -4.73 14.93
N ASP A 70 13.54 -5.44 14.10
CA ASP A 70 15.00 -5.34 14.03
C ASP A 70 15.47 -3.91 13.70
N HIS A 71 14.78 -3.22 12.78
CA HIS A 71 15.10 -1.83 12.45
C HIS A 71 14.82 -0.87 13.61
N VAL A 72 13.73 -1.08 14.35
CA VAL A 72 13.37 -0.29 15.54
C VAL A 72 14.40 -0.51 16.65
N GLU A 73 14.74 -1.76 16.96
CA GLU A 73 15.69 -2.12 18.02
C GLU A 73 17.10 -1.59 17.72
N ALA A 74 17.51 -1.61 16.45
CA ALA A 74 18.79 -1.07 16.01
C ALA A 74 18.83 0.46 15.93
N GLY A 75 17.69 1.15 16.13
CA GLY A 75 17.61 2.61 16.05
C GLY A 75 17.85 3.16 14.64
N HIS A 76 17.46 2.41 13.61
CA HIS A 76 17.60 2.84 12.22
C HIS A 76 16.68 4.03 11.88
N PRO A 77 17.00 4.77 10.81
CA PRO A 77 16.14 5.86 10.34
C PRO A 77 14.72 5.37 9.99
N PRO A 78 13.67 6.20 10.19
CA PRO A 78 12.28 5.82 9.89
C PRO A 78 12.06 5.28 8.47
N GLU A 79 12.84 5.77 7.50
CA GLU A 79 12.74 5.35 6.10
C GLU A 79 13.03 3.84 5.93
N LYS A 80 13.82 3.22 6.82
CA LYS A 80 14.04 1.77 6.79
C LYS A 80 12.77 1.01 7.16
N ILE A 81 12.07 1.46 8.20
CA ILE A 81 10.79 0.88 8.63
C ILE A 81 9.72 1.09 7.55
N ASP A 82 9.67 2.28 6.95
CA ASP A 82 8.73 2.60 5.87
C ASP A 82 8.92 1.65 4.66
N ASN A 83 10.15 1.29 4.32
CA ASN A 83 10.43 0.36 3.22
C ASN A 83 9.85 -1.03 3.51
N GLU A 84 10.08 -1.59 4.69
CA GLU A 84 9.54 -2.92 5.05
C GLU A 84 8.00 -2.93 5.07
N ILE A 85 7.37 -1.82 5.48
CA ILE A 85 5.91 -1.67 5.38
C ILE A 85 5.44 -1.68 3.92
N VAL A 86 6.16 -1.01 3.02
CA VAL A 86 5.86 -1.03 1.58
C VAL A 86 6.07 -2.44 1.00
N ASP A 87 7.06 -3.17 1.46
CA ASP A 87 7.31 -4.55 1.04
C ASP A 87 6.20 -5.50 1.54
N VAL A 88 5.64 -5.30 2.74
CA VAL A 88 4.40 -5.97 3.16
C VAL A 88 3.25 -5.70 2.18
N MET A 89 3.07 -4.45 1.72
CA MET A 89 2.05 -4.12 0.72
C MET A 89 2.32 -4.82 -0.62
N SER A 90 3.57 -4.84 -1.07
CA SER A 90 4.03 -5.53 -2.29
C SER A 90 3.69 -7.03 -2.24
N ILE A 91 3.97 -7.69 -1.12
CA ILE A 91 3.64 -9.11 -0.92
C ILE A 91 2.13 -9.34 -0.93
N CYS A 92 1.35 -8.45 -0.31
CA CYS A 92 -0.11 -8.54 -0.32
C CYS A 92 -0.70 -8.40 -1.73
N LEU A 93 -0.16 -7.48 -2.55
CA LEU A 93 -0.53 -7.33 -3.95
C LEU A 93 -0.22 -8.62 -4.74
N ASN A 94 0.96 -9.19 -4.55
CA ASN A 94 1.34 -10.45 -5.21
C ASN A 94 0.48 -11.63 -4.77
N TRP A 95 0.02 -11.65 -3.51
CA TRP A 95 -0.90 -12.66 -3.03
C TRP A 95 -2.29 -12.56 -3.67
N LEU A 96 -2.75 -11.33 -4.00
CA LEU A 96 -3.96 -11.16 -4.80
C LEU A 96 -3.73 -11.64 -6.25
N ARG A 97 -2.56 -11.34 -6.83
CA ARG A 97 -2.18 -11.85 -8.16
C ARG A 97 -2.19 -13.38 -8.22
N SER A 98 -1.59 -14.05 -7.24
CA SER A 98 -1.54 -15.52 -7.18
C SER A 98 -2.93 -16.18 -7.09
N ARG A 99 -3.99 -15.39 -6.84
CA ARG A 99 -5.39 -15.80 -6.86
C ARG A 99 -6.11 -15.40 -8.15
N GLY A 100 -5.36 -15.09 -9.21
CA GLY A 100 -5.86 -14.73 -10.53
C GLY A 100 -6.46 -13.33 -10.62
N LYS A 101 -6.13 -12.41 -9.70
CA LYS A 101 -6.53 -11.00 -9.83
C LYS A 101 -5.56 -10.27 -10.75
N ASP A 102 -6.10 -9.54 -11.72
CA ASP A 102 -5.38 -8.49 -12.44
C ASP A 102 -5.43 -7.17 -11.64
N ASP A 103 -4.75 -6.13 -12.14
CA ASP A 103 -4.72 -4.80 -11.49
C ASP A 103 -6.13 -4.22 -11.31
N LYS A 104 -7.02 -4.37 -12.30
CA LYS A 104 -8.43 -3.97 -12.22
C LYS A 104 -9.19 -4.74 -11.14
N GLY A 105 -8.99 -6.05 -11.05
CA GLY A 105 -9.60 -6.90 -10.04
C GLY A 105 -9.13 -6.56 -8.63
N VAL A 106 -7.87 -6.14 -8.46
CA VAL A 106 -7.36 -5.61 -7.20
C VAL A 106 -8.00 -4.26 -6.86
N ALA A 107 -8.05 -3.31 -7.81
CA ALA A 107 -8.70 -2.02 -7.59
C ALA A 107 -10.17 -2.18 -7.17
N ALA A 108 -10.91 -3.03 -7.87
CA ALA A 108 -12.30 -3.34 -7.51
C ALA A 108 -12.44 -3.94 -6.11
N ALA A 109 -11.51 -4.81 -5.69
CA ALA A 109 -11.50 -5.37 -4.33
C ALA A 109 -11.21 -4.31 -3.26
N ILE A 110 -10.33 -3.36 -3.55
CA ILE A 110 -10.05 -2.21 -2.66
C ILE A 110 -11.29 -1.33 -2.55
N GLU A 111 -11.88 -0.92 -3.68
CA GLU A 111 -13.08 -0.08 -3.74
C GLU A 111 -14.26 -0.70 -2.99
N ALA A 112 -14.51 -2.01 -3.18
CA ALA A 112 -15.55 -2.73 -2.47
C ALA A 112 -15.35 -2.75 -0.94
N ARG A 113 -14.12 -2.53 -0.46
CA ARG A 113 -13.80 -2.43 0.97
C ARG A 113 -13.81 -1.00 1.51
N LEU A 114 -13.76 0.03 0.67
CA LEU A 114 -13.70 1.43 1.13
C LEU A 114 -14.86 1.80 2.06
N THR A 115 -16.07 1.30 1.77
CA THR A 115 -17.26 1.52 2.61
C THR A 115 -17.09 0.94 4.02
N ARG A 116 -16.34 -0.16 4.18
CA ARG A 116 -16.03 -0.74 5.48
C ARG A 116 -15.09 0.14 6.31
N TYR A 117 -14.21 0.89 5.65
CA TYR A 117 -13.27 1.79 6.33
C TYR A 117 -13.87 3.15 6.70
N ALA A 118 -15.16 3.37 6.43
CA ALA A 118 -15.89 4.56 6.91
C ALA A 118 -16.11 4.54 8.44
N ASP A 119 -16.08 3.35 9.06
CA ASP A 119 -16.15 3.17 10.51
C ASP A 119 -14.83 2.62 11.07
N THR A 120 -13.80 3.48 11.05
CA THR A 120 -12.47 3.13 11.56
C THR A 120 -12.51 2.73 13.04
N GLN A 121 -13.36 3.37 13.84
CA GLN A 121 -13.49 3.05 15.26
C GLN A 121 -14.05 1.64 15.45
N GLY A 122 -15.09 1.26 14.71
CA GLY A 122 -15.63 -0.10 14.75
C GLY A 122 -14.61 -1.18 14.34
N ILE A 123 -13.67 -0.85 13.45
CA ILE A 123 -12.55 -1.76 13.11
C ILE A 123 -11.58 -1.91 14.28
N ILE A 124 -11.19 -0.81 14.93
CA ILE A 124 -10.31 -0.83 16.11
C ILE A 124 -10.97 -1.62 17.24
N ASP A 125 -12.22 -1.29 17.57
CA ASP A 125 -12.98 -1.94 18.64
C ASP A 125 -13.17 -3.44 18.37
N LYS A 126 -13.33 -3.82 17.09
CA LYS A 126 -13.37 -5.23 16.69
C LYS A 126 -12.06 -5.92 17.08
N TYR A 127 -10.91 -5.37 16.72
CA TYR A 127 -9.62 -6.01 17.00
C TYR A 127 -9.33 -6.06 18.50
N ALA A 128 -9.62 -4.99 19.24
CA ALA A 128 -9.49 -4.96 20.69
C ALA A 128 -10.39 -6.01 21.37
N ARG A 129 -11.65 -6.12 20.95
CA ARG A 129 -12.61 -7.08 21.52
C ARG A 129 -12.29 -8.53 21.17
N GLU A 130 -11.94 -8.82 19.93
CA GLU A 130 -11.77 -10.20 19.44
C GLU A 130 -10.39 -10.79 19.72
N TYR A 131 -9.35 -9.94 19.75
CA TYR A 131 -7.96 -10.39 19.84
C TYR A 131 -7.21 -9.79 21.06
N GLY A 132 -7.84 -8.90 21.83
CA GLY A 132 -7.25 -8.32 23.03
C GLY A 132 -6.09 -7.37 22.75
N LEU A 133 -6.06 -6.76 21.56
CA LEU A 133 -5.07 -5.77 21.13
C LEU A 133 -5.37 -4.36 21.67
#